data_AF-J8AK64-F1
#
_entry.id   AF-J8AK64-F1
#
_cell.length_a   1.000
_cell.length_b   1.000
_cell.length_c   1.000
_cell.angle_alpha   90.00
_cell.angle_beta   90.00
_cell.angle_gamma   90.00
#
_symmetry.space_group_name_H-M   'P 1'
#
loop_
_entity.id
_entity.type
_entity.pdbx_description
1 polymer ?
#
loop_
_entity_poly.entity_id
_entity_poly.type
_entity_poly.pdbx_seq_one_letter_code
_entity_poly.pdbx_strand_id
1 'polypeptide(L)'
;MWNIKEEDLDKFRITCQGRLSPEGATGFMLGTIFYISIFMFIIFVGDLNYYNNFFDRTIVKTEIVLFSIQIIFLIIYLFPKACFKFQKLQTLIVLLYAFQLGTILFVVSIDSEMADNSIGRMYTGLLVVGAVIIHIAATLDTFKQASEGAFSSDERSTSFFSKTKGAVIKGAIIYINTTSSDVFSK
;
A
#
# COMPACT_ATOMS: atom_id res chain seq x y z
N MET A 1 -4.19 0.36 22.29
CA MET A 1 -4.18 1.67 21.60
C MET A 1 -2.97 2.42 22.11
N TRP A 2 -1.96 2.69 21.26
CA TRP A 2 -0.67 3.24 21.70
C TRP A 2 -0.79 4.68 22.22
N ASN A 3 -0.03 5.02 23.26
CA ASN A 3 -0.04 6.32 23.92
C ASN A 3 1.04 7.23 23.30
N ILE A 4 0.87 7.61 22.04
CA ILE A 4 1.79 8.48 21.29
C ILE A 4 1.45 9.94 21.60
N LYS A 5 2.42 10.76 22.03
CA LYS A 5 2.22 12.19 22.23
C LYS A 5 2.62 12.98 20.98
N GLU A 6 2.09 14.20 20.84
CA GLU A 6 2.35 15.05 19.67
C GLU A 6 3.82 15.49 19.57
N GLU A 7 4.46 15.70 20.72
CA GLU A 7 5.90 16.00 20.86
C GLU A 7 6.81 14.89 20.29
N ASP A 8 6.35 13.64 20.30
CA ASP A 8 7.10 12.50 19.79
C ASP A 8 7.15 12.44 18.25
N LEU A 9 6.34 13.26 17.58
CA LEU A 9 6.18 13.30 16.13
C LEU A 9 6.79 14.56 15.48
N ASP A 10 7.53 15.38 16.21
CA ASP A 10 7.91 16.71 15.75
C ASP A 10 8.81 16.71 14.49
N LYS A 11 9.82 15.83 14.37
CA LYS A 11 10.57 15.69 13.10
C LYS A 11 9.71 15.13 11.96
N PHE A 12 8.73 14.29 12.27
CA PHE A 12 7.79 13.78 11.29
C PHE A 12 6.93 14.92 10.76
N ARG A 13 6.42 15.78 11.64
CA ARG A 13 5.70 17.02 11.32
C ARG A 13 6.51 17.96 10.44
N ILE A 14 7.80 18.16 10.73
CA ILE A 14 8.70 19.01 9.93
C ILE A 14 8.97 18.39 8.55
N THR A 15 9.21 17.08 8.47
CA THR A 15 9.47 16.38 7.19
C THR A 15 8.21 16.28 6.32
N CYS A 16 7.06 16.13 6.96
CA CYS A 16 5.74 16.05 6.34
C CYS A 16 5.04 17.42 6.27
N GLN A 17 5.73 18.54 6.55
CA GLN A 17 5.12 19.87 6.47
C GLN A 17 4.60 20.09 5.05
N GLY A 18 3.26 20.17 4.93
CA GLY A 18 2.54 20.25 3.65
C GLY A 18 2.31 18.92 2.92
N ARG A 19 3.03 17.84 3.25
CA ARG A 19 2.88 16.50 2.67
C ARG A 19 2.07 15.62 3.62
N LEU A 20 0.76 15.51 3.39
CA LEU A 20 -0.25 14.88 4.27
C LEU A 20 -0.74 15.75 5.44
N SER A 21 -0.78 17.08 5.28
CA SER A 21 -1.64 17.91 6.15
C SER A 21 -3.10 17.44 6.02
N PRO A 22 -4.01 17.77 6.95
CA PRO A 22 -5.42 17.43 6.81
C PRO A 22 -6.01 17.84 5.44
N GLU A 23 -5.53 18.93 4.82
CA GLU A 23 -5.87 19.29 3.44
C GLU A 23 -5.08 18.49 2.39
N GLY A 24 -3.77 18.28 2.58
CA GLY A 24 -2.92 17.53 1.65
C GLY A 24 -3.26 16.04 1.56
N ALA A 25 -3.77 15.45 2.64
CA ALA A 25 -4.22 14.07 2.69
C ALA A 25 -5.46 13.83 1.81
N THR A 26 -6.40 14.78 1.76
CA THR A 26 -7.52 14.71 0.80
C THR A 26 -7.02 14.78 -0.64
N GLY A 27 -5.98 15.58 -0.92
CA GLY A 27 -5.31 15.59 -2.24
C GLY A 27 -4.70 14.24 -2.61
N PHE A 28 -4.02 13.57 -1.67
CA PHE A 28 -3.52 12.20 -1.86
C PHE A 28 -4.64 11.19 -2.11
N MET A 29 -5.74 11.27 -1.36
CA MET A 29 -6.91 10.40 -1.56
C MET A 29 -7.51 10.61 -2.96
N LEU A 30 -7.71 11.86 -3.39
CA LEU A 30 -8.21 12.18 -4.72
C LEU A 30 -7.32 11.62 -5.84
N GLY A 31 -6.00 11.87 -5.76
CA GLY A 31 -5.05 11.36 -6.74
C GLY A 31 -5.02 9.83 -6.80
N THR A 32 -5.12 9.18 -5.65
CA THR A 32 -5.17 7.72 -5.55
C THR A 32 -6.45 7.14 -6.14
N ILE A 33 -7.64 7.71 -5.83
CA ILE A 33 -8.90 7.28 -6.47
C ILE A 33 -8.80 7.44 -7.98
N PHE A 34 -8.31 8.60 -8.47
CA PHE A 34 -8.18 8.83 -9.90
C PHE A 34 -7.30 7.78 -10.58
N TYR A 35 -6.13 7.49 -9.99
CA TYR A 35 -5.21 6.47 -10.49
C TYR A 35 -5.81 5.06 -10.46
N ILE A 36 -6.37 4.64 -9.32
CA ILE A 36 -6.98 3.31 -9.16
C ILE A 36 -8.19 3.14 -10.07
N SER A 37 -8.96 4.20 -10.34
CA SER A 37 -10.13 4.15 -11.23
C SER A 37 -9.77 3.70 -12.64
N ILE A 38 -8.58 4.06 -13.15
CA ILE A 38 -8.10 3.62 -14.47
C ILE A 38 -7.95 2.10 -14.49
N PHE A 39 -7.33 1.53 -13.46
CA PHE A 39 -7.13 0.07 -13.37
C PHE A 39 -8.42 -0.68 -13.03
N MET A 40 -9.29 -0.10 -12.22
CA MET A 40 -10.62 -0.65 -11.96
C MET A 40 -11.43 -0.74 -13.25
N PHE A 41 -11.34 0.27 -14.12
CA PHE A 41 -11.99 0.21 -15.43
C PHE A 41 -11.47 -0.96 -16.28
N ILE A 42 -10.15 -1.20 -16.30
CA ILE A 42 -9.56 -2.36 -16.99
C ILE A 42 -10.12 -3.66 -16.43
N ILE A 43 -10.14 -3.84 -15.10
CA ILE A 43 -10.68 -5.03 -14.43
C ILE A 43 -12.17 -5.24 -14.76
N PHE A 44 -12.96 -4.17 -14.83
CA PHE A 44 -14.39 -4.27 -15.18
C PHE A 44 -14.62 -4.61 -16.65
N VAL A 45 -13.76 -4.14 -17.56
CA VAL A 45 -13.83 -4.47 -19.00
C VAL A 45 -13.37 -5.90 -19.27
N GLY A 46 -12.39 -6.42 -18.50
CA GLY A 46 -11.78 -7.74 -18.67
C GLY A 46 -12.67 -8.97 -18.33
N ASP A 47 -13.94 -8.77 -17.97
CA ASP A 47 -14.86 -9.77 -17.41
C ASP A 47 -14.32 -10.44 -16.13
N LEU A 48 -15.10 -10.35 -15.04
CA LEU A 48 -14.77 -10.99 -13.77
C LEU A 48 -14.68 -12.53 -13.84
N ASN A 49 -15.21 -13.15 -14.91
CA ASN A 49 -15.07 -14.57 -15.18
C ASN A 49 -13.68 -14.98 -15.69
N TYR A 50 -12.85 -14.02 -16.11
CA TYR A 50 -11.46 -14.28 -16.50
C TYR A 50 -10.62 -14.81 -15.33
N TYR A 51 -10.96 -14.40 -14.10
CA TYR A 51 -10.32 -14.85 -12.87
C TYR A 51 -10.84 -16.22 -12.41
N ASN A 52 -10.37 -17.27 -13.07
CA ASN A 52 -10.82 -18.64 -12.81
C ASN A 52 -10.27 -19.25 -11.50
N ASN A 53 -9.08 -18.84 -11.05
CA ASN A 53 -8.53 -19.38 -9.80
C ASN A 53 -9.16 -18.72 -8.57
N PHE A 54 -9.32 -19.52 -7.51
CA PHE A 54 -9.83 -19.04 -6.22
C PHE A 54 -8.99 -17.88 -5.64
N PHE A 55 -7.66 -17.94 -5.78
CA PHE A 55 -6.74 -16.91 -5.29
C PHE A 55 -6.93 -15.58 -6.03
N ASP A 56 -6.87 -15.60 -7.36
CA ASP A 56 -7.01 -14.42 -8.21
C ASP A 56 -8.39 -13.76 -8.01
N ARG A 57 -9.45 -14.58 -8.00
CA ARG A 57 -10.82 -14.11 -7.74
C ARG A 57 -10.98 -13.48 -6.36
N THR A 58 -10.30 -14.02 -5.35
CA THR A 58 -10.35 -13.46 -3.99
C THR A 58 -9.68 -12.09 -3.95
N ILE A 59 -8.50 -11.95 -4.56
CA ILE A 59 -7.76 -10.69 -4.57
C ILE A 59 -8.52 -9.61 -5.33
N VAL A 60 -9.04 -9.91 -6.52
CA VAL A 60 -9.85 -8.97 -7.32
C VAL A 60 -11.09 -8.51 -6.54
N LYS A 61 -11.80 -9.44 -5.88
CA LYS A 61 -12.96 -9.07 -5.04
C LYS A 61 -12.55 -8.18 -3.87
N THR A 62 -11.44 -8.48 -3.21
CA THR A 62 -10.90 -7.66 -2.12
C THR A 62 -10.59 -6.25 -2.62
N GLU A 63 -9.95 -6.09 -3.78
CA GLU A 63 -9.67 -4.79 -4.40
C GLU A 63 -10.94 -3.98 -4.67
N ILE A 64 -11.97 -4.60 -5.25
CA ILE A 64 -13.26 -3.94 -5.54
C ILE A 64 -13.92 -3.45 -4.25
N VAL A 65 -13.89 -4.26 -3.18
CA VAL A 65 -14.42 -3.90 -1.87
C VAL A 65 -13.63 -2.75 -1.26
N LEU A 66 -12.29 -2.82 -1.30
CA LEU A 66 -11.42 -1.75 -0.82
C LEU A 66 -11.69 -0.44 -1.56
N PHE A 67 -11.81 -0.47 -2.88
CA PHE A 67 -12.10 0.70 -3.70
C PHE A 67 -13.43 1.34 -3.33
N SER A 68 -14.46 0.51 -3.14
CA SER A 68 -15.80 0.97 -2.73
C SER A 68 -15.77 1.66 -1.37
N ILE A 69 -15.07 1.07 -0.39
CA ILE A 69 -14.87 1.65 0.94
C ILE A 69 -14.09 2.98 0.85
N GLN A 70 -13.07 3.04 0.00
CA GLN A 70 -12.27 4.24 -0.19
C GLN A 70 -13.09 5.40 -0.75
N ILE A 71 -13.98 5.15 -1.73
CA ILE A 71 -14.90 6.18 -2.25
C ILE A 71 -15.79 6.75 -1.14
N ILE A 72 -16.34 5.89 -0.26
CA ILE A 72 -17.16 6.34 0.87
C ILE A 72 -16.34 7.26 1.78
N PHE A 73 -15.11 6.87 2.12
CA PHE A 73 -14.24 7.73 2.92
C PHE A 73 -13.86 9.02 2.20
N LEU A 74 -13.60 9.00 0.89
CA LEU A 74 -13.31 10.22 0.13
C LEU A 74 -14.44 11.24 0.27
N ILE A 75 -15.69 10.79 0.12
CA ILE A 75 -16.87 11.66 0.25
C ILE A 75 -16.94 12.29 1.64
N ILE A 76 -16.65 11.52 2.70
CA ILE A 76 -16.63 12.03 4.08
C ILE A 76 -15.52 13.08 4.27
N TYR A 77 -14.33 12.84 3.73
CA TYR A 77 -13.14 13.69 3.90
C TYR A 77 -13.00 14.80 2.85
N LEU A 78 -13.95 14.92 1.90
CA LEU A 78 -14.11 16.13 1.08
C LEU A 78 -14.57 17.32 1.92
N PHE A 79 -15.23 17.08 3.06
CA PHE A 79 -15.59 18.14 3.99
C PHE A 79 -14.41 18.49 4.90
N PRO A 80 -13.84 19.71 4.83
CA PRO A 80 -12.65 20.06 5.62
C PRO A 80 -12.85 19.89 7.12
N LYS A 81 -14.08 20.15 7.59
CA LYS A 81 -14.49 19.97 9.00
C LYS A 81 -14.34 18.52 9.48
N ALA A 82 -14.51 17.53 8.60
CA ALA A 82 -14.32 16.12 8.92
C ALA A 82 -12.82 15.77 9.02
N CYS A 83 -11.97 16.33 8.15
CA CYS A 83 -10.51 16.11 8.19
C CYS A 83 -9.91 16.51 9.55
N PHE A 84 -10.23 17.72 10.03
CA PHE A 84 -9.72 18.19 11.31
C PHE A 84 -10.32 17.45 12.50
N LYS A 85 -11.61 17.10 12.44
CA LYS A 85 -12.27 16.39 13.55
C LYS A 85 -11.80 14.93 13.68
N PHE A 86 -11.47 14.29 12.57
CA PHE A 86 -11.13 12.86 12.52
C PHE A 86 -9.69 12.61 12.06
N GLN A 87 -8.75 13.49 12.39
CA GLN A 87 -7.35 13.41 11.97
C GLN A 87 -6.68 12.06 12.29
N LYS A 88 -6.99 11.46 13.46
CA LYS A 88 -6.46 10.13 13.84
C LYS A 88 -6.98 9.02 12.92
N LEU A 89 -8.26 9.07 12.55
CA LEU A 89 -8.86 8.12 11.61
C LEU A 89 -8.38 8.38 10.18
N GLN A 90 -8.15 9.63 9.80
CA GLN A 90 -7.60 10.03 8.51
C GLN A 90 -6.27 9.32 8.24
N THR A 91 -5.42 9.17 9.26
CA THR A 91 -4.14 8.45 9.14
C THR A 91 -4.34 6.98 8.75
N LEU A 92 -5.31 6.29 9.37
CA LEU A 92 -5.64 4.91 9.03
C LEU A 92 -6.21 4.79 7.61
N ILE A 93 -6.99 5.78 7.18
CA ILE A 93 -7.56 5.81 5.83
C ILE A 93 -6.47 6.06 4.80
N VAL A 94 -5.56 7.00 5.02
CA VAL A 94 -4.40 7.22 4.14
C VAL A 94 -3.58 5.93 4.00
N LEU A 95 -3.40 5.19 5.09
CA LEU A 95 -2.74 3.88 5.06
C LEU A 95 -3.50 2.87 4.18
N LEU A 96 -4.83 2.81 4.29
CA LEU A 96 -5.67 1.96 3.43
C LEU A 96 -5.53 2.31 1.95
N TYR A 97 -5.46 3.60 1.64
CA TYR A 97 -5.23 4.12 0.30
C TYR A 97 -3.87 3.73 -0.26
N ALA A 98 -2.81 3.88 0.54
CA ALA A 98 -1.46 3.48 0.17
C ALA A 98 -1.34 1.96 -0.02
N PHE A 99 -2.03 1.17 0.82
CA PHE A 99 -2.09 -0.28 0.69
C PHE A 99 -2.69 -0.68 -0.66
N GLN A 100 -3.85 -0.12 -1.02
CA GLN A 100 -4.52 -0.44 -2.28
C GLN A 100 -3.72 0.01 -3.50
N LEU A 101 -3.07 1.17 -3.42
CA LEU A 101 -2.18 1.65 -4.47
C LEU A 101 -1.02 0.66 -4.74
N GLY A 102 -0.55 -0.03 -3.70
CA GLY A 102 0.49 -1.06 -3.82
C GLY A 102 0.00 -2.40 -4.39
N THR A 103 -1.26 -2.76 -4.18
CA THR A 103 -1.82 -4.06 -4.59
C THR A 103 -2.51 -4.02 -5.95
N ILE A 104 -3.04 -2.87 -6.39
CA ILE A 104 -3.77 -2.75 -7.66
C ILE A 104 -2.89 -3.11 -8.88
N LEU A 105 -1.60 -2.77 -8.83
CA LEU A 105 -0.67 -3.07 -9.93
C LEU A 105 -0.46 -4.58 -10.09
N PHE A 106 -0.46 -5.32 -8.99
CA PHE A 106 -0.40 -6.77 -9.02
C PHE A 106 -1.67 -7.36 -9.66
N VAL A 107 -2.86 -6.85 -9.31
CA VAL A 107 -4.11 -7.35 -9.89
C VAL A 107 -4.17 -7.18 -11.41
N VAL A 108 -3.70 -6.05 -11.90
CA VAL A 108 -3.65 -5.78 -13.35
C VAL A 108 -2.62 -6.68 -14.04
N SER A 109 -1.53 -7.04 -13.35
CA SER A 109 -0.54 -7.99 -13.90
C SER A 109 -1.09 -9.41 -14.07
N ILE A 110 -2.08 -9.82 -13.25
CA ILE A 110 -2.80 -11.11 -13.43
C ILE A 110 -3.55 -11.13 -14.76
N ASP A 111 -4.06 -9.97 -15.19
CA ASP A 111 -4.84 -9.82 -16.43
C ASP A 111 -3.94 -9.80 -17.68
N SER A 112 -2.64 -9.54 -17.51
CA SER A 112 -1.68 -9.52 -18.61
C SER A 112 -1.24 -10.93 -19.02
N GLU A 113 -0.95 -11.12 -20.32
CA GLU A 113 -0.42 -12.35 -20.93
C GLU A 113 0.87 -12.87 -20.26
N MET A 114 1.57 -12.04 -19.46
CA MET A 114 2.70 -12.47 -18.62
C MET A 114 2.32 -13.47 -17.52
N ALA A 115 1.03 -13.59 -17.17
CA ALA A 115 0.51 -14.47 -16.11
C ALA A 115 0.10 -15.87 -16.58
N ASP A 116 0.33 -16.22 -17.86
CA ASP A 116 -0.07 -17.51 -18.42
C ASP A 116 0.81 -18.69 -17.92
N ASN A 117 1.90 -18.40 -17.20
CA ASN A 117 2.64 -19.42 -16.45
C ASN A 117 2.04 -19.59 -15.04
N SER A 118 1.70 -20.84 -14.68
CA SER A 118 1.14 -21.14 -13.34
C SER A 118 2.16 -20.94 -12.21
N ILE A 119 3.44 -21.12 -12.51
CA ILE A 119 4.55 -21.03 -11.56
C ILE A 119 4.86 -19.59 -11.18
N GLY A 120 5.04 -18.70 -12.15
CA GLY A 120 5.30 -17.28 -11.91
C GLY A 120 4.11 -16.59 -11.24
N ARG A 121 2.87 -16.99 -11.55
CA ARG A 121 1.67 -16.52 -10.81
C ARG A 121 1.72 -16.92 -9.33
N MET A 122 2.12 -18.15 -8.99
CA MET A 122 2.29 -18.59 -7.60
C MET A 122 3.39 -17.80 -6.87
N TYR A 123 4.55 -17.59 -7.50
CA TYR A 123 5.63 -16.81 -6.90
C TYR A 123 5.26 -15.32 -6.74
N THR A 124 4.56 -14.74 -7.71
CA THR A 124 4.09 -13.35 -7.60
C THR A 124 3.06 -13.22 -6.49
N GLY A 125 2.15 -14.19 -6.34
CA GLY A 125 1.22 -14.27 -5.22
C GLY A 125 1.94 -14.36 -3.87
N LEU A 126 3.02 -15.14 -3.76
CA LEU A 126 3.85 -15.23 -2.56
C LEU A 126 4.57 -13.90 -2.25
N LEU A 127 5.05 -13.20 -3.28
CA LEU A 127 5.65 -11.87 -3.13
C LEU A 127 4.63 -10.84 -2.61
N VAL A 128 3.39 -10.91 -3.07
CA VAL A 128 2.30 -10.06 -2.57
C VAL A 128 2.02 -10.36 -1.11
N VAL A 129 1.89 -11.63 -0.73
CA VAL A 129 1.71 -12.01 0.69
C VAL A 129 2.87 -11.51 1.54
N GLY A 130 4.12 -11.69 1.06
CA GLY A 130 5.31 -11.16 1.72
C GLY A 130 5.29 -9.63 1.85
N ALA A 131 4.89 -8.92 0.79
CA ALA A 131 4.75 -7.47 0.78
C ALA A 131 3.70 -6.98 1.77
N VAL A 132 2.55 -7.66 1.89
CA VAL A 132 1.51 -7.35 2.88
C VAL A 132 2.06 -7.52 4.30
N ILE A 133 2.76 -8.62 4.58
CA ILE A 133 3.37 -8.87 5.91
C ILE A 133 4.41 -7.78 6.24
N ILE A 134 5.29 -7.46 5.30
CA ILE A 134 6.31 -6.41 5.45
C ILE A 134 5.65 -5.05 5.67
N HIS A 135 4.59 -4.72 4.93
CA HIS A 135 3.87 -3.45 5.05
C HIS A 135 3.23 -3.30 6.43
N ILE A 136 2.59 -4.36 6.95
CA ILE A 136 2.02 -4.39 8.31
C ILE A 136 3.14 -4.23 9.35
N ALA A 137 4.20 -5.05 9.26
CA ALA A 137 5.31 -5.02 10.21
C ALA A 137 5.99 -3.64 10.26
N ALA A 138 6.26 -3.05 9.09
CA ALA A 138 6.82 -1.71 8.96
C ALA A 138 5.91 -0.64 9.56
N THR A 139 4.60 -0.75 9.36
CA THR A 139 3.62 0.19 9.90
C THR A 139 3.57 0.11 11.43
N LEU A 140 3.49 -1.10 11.98
CA LEU A 140 3.48 -1.31 13.43
C LEU A 140 4.77 -0.80 14.08
N ASP A 141 5.92 -1.08 13.46
CA ASP A 141 7.23 -0.63 13.93
C ASP A 141 7.36 0.91 13.90
N THR A 142 6.85 1.55 12.85
CA THR A 142 6.83 3.02 12.74
C THR A 142 5.98 3.64 13.85
N PHE A 143 4.79 3.10 14.11
CA PHE A 143 3.94 3.57 15.20
C PHE A 143 4.56 3.31 16.58
N LYS A 144 5.24 2.18 16.76
CA LYS A 144 5.96 1.87 18.00
C LYS A 144 7.09 2.88 18.24
N GLN A 145 7.92 3.15 17.24
CA GLN A 145 8.97 4.18 17.33
C GLN A 145 8.42 5.56 17.64
N ALA A 146 7.29 5.92 17.02
CA ALA A 146 6.58 7.15 17.36
C ALA A 146 6.13 7.17 18.82
N SER A 147 5.63 6.05 19.36
CA SER A 147 5.24 5.97 20.78
C SER A 147 6.38 6.06 21.78
N GLU A 148 7.60 5.79 21.32
CA GLU A 148 8.82 5.78 22.14
C GLU A 148 9.62 7.09 22.01
N GLY A 149 9.10 8.10 21.29
CA GLY A 149 9.80 9.39 21.10
C GLY A 149 10.99 9.31 20.14
N ALA A 150 11.15 8.23 19.37
CA ALA A 150 12.32 8.03 18.52
C ALA A 150 12.46 9.05 17.38
N PHE A 151 11.44 9.86 17.11
CA PHE A 151 11.48 10.94 16.12
C PHE A 151 11.69 12.34 16.75
N SER A 152 11.79 12.47 18.07
CA SER A 152 12.12 13.75 18.74
C SER A 152 13.60 13.84 19.14
N SER A 153 14.31 12.71 19.26
CA SER A 153 15.75 12.69 19.51
C SER A 153 16.58 12.86 18.24
N ASP A 154 17.80 13.39 18.37
CA ASP A 154 18.70 13.60 17.23
C ASP A 154 19.35 12.32 16.69
N GLU A 155 19.05 11.19 17.34
CA GLU A 155 19.48 9.87 16.91
C GLU A 155 18.63 9.37 15.74
N ARG A 156 19.30 8.94 14.67
CA ARG A 156 18.66 8.34 13.49
C ARG A 156 17.90 7.09 13.94
N SER A 157 16.58 7.17 14.06
CA SER A 157 15.74 6.02 14.39
C SER A 157 15.97 4.91 13.36
N THR A 158 16.43 3.75 13.83
CA THR A 158 16.68 2.59 12.96
C THR A 158 15.35 1.88 12.70
N SER A 159 14.55 2.39 11.77
CA SER A 159 13.26 1.78 11.44
C SER A 159 13.41 0.37 10.84
N PHE A 160 12.39 -0.46 10.97
CA PHE A 160 12.28 -1.76 10.31
C PHE A 160 12.55 -1.63 8.82
N PHE A 161 12.12 -0.55 8.18
CA PHE A 161 12.47 -0.25 6.79
C PHE A 161 13.99 -0.12 6.60
N SER A 162 14.70 0.66 7.43
CA SER A 162 16.15 0.79 7.29
C SER A 162 16.91 -0.53 7.46
N LYS A 163 16.42 -1.42 8.33
CA LYS A 163 17.03 -2.73 8.60
C LYS A 163 16.70 -3.76 7.51
N THR A 164 15.46 -3.74 7.01
CA THR A 164 14.90 -4.80 6.15
C THR A 164 14.94 -4.45 4.66
N LYS A 165 14.99 -3.15 4.29
CA LYS A 165 14.97 -2.67 2.89
C LYS A 165 16.05 -3.30 2.02
N GLY A 166 17.28 -3.43 2.53
CA GLY A 166 18.38 -4.03 1.77
C GLY A 166 18.15 -5.50 1.42
N ALA A 167 17.60 -6.27 2.36
CA ALA A 167 17.27 -7.68 2.14
C ALA A 167 16.09 -7.85 1.18
N VAL A 168 15.05 -7.01 1.31
CA VAL A 168 13.86 -7.04 0.44
C VAL A 168 14.21 -6.68 -0.99
N ILE A 169 14.99 -5.61 -1.21
CA ILE A 169 15.44 -5.22 -2.55
C ILE A 169 16.29 -6.33 -3.17
N LYS A 170 17.21 -6.93 -2.43
CA LYS A 170 18.00 -8.06 -2.92
C LYS A 170 17.13 -9.25 -3.30
N GLY A 171 16.15 -9.61 -2.48
CA GLY A 171 15.18 -10.67 -2.79
C GLY A 171 14.37 -10.39 -4.05
N ALA A 172 13.88 -9.16 -4.22
CA ALA A 172 13.14 -8.74 -5.42
C ALA A 172 14.01 -8.79 -6.68
N ILE A 173 15.28 -8.35 -6.60
CA ILE A 173 16.22 -8.42 -7.73
C ILE A 173 16.53 -9.88 -8.10
N ILE A 174 16.73 -10.76 -7.13
CA ILE A 174 16.94 -12.20 -7.39
C ILE A 174 15.72 -12.78 -8.11
N TYR A 175 14.51 -12.48 -7.64
CA TYR A 175 13.28 -12.91 -8.31
C TYR A 175 13.20 -12.45 -9.77
N ILE A 176 13.45 -11.17 -10.06
CA ILE A 176 13.41 -10.63 -11.42
C ILE A 176 14.42 -11.36 -12.33
N ASN A 177 15.63 -11.63 -11.83
CA ASN A 177 16.66 -12.32 -12.61
C ASN A 177 16.32 -13.79 -12.86
N THR A 178 15.84 -14.52 -11.85
CA THR A 178 15.41 -15.92 -12.00
C THR A 178 14.22 -16.06 -12.96
N THR A 179 13.26 -15.12 -12.90
CA THR A 179 12.09 -15.16 -13.78
C THR A 179 12.43 -14.73 -15.21
N SER A 180 13.42 -13.83 -15.38
CA SER A 180 13.89 -13.42 -16.72
C SER A 180 14.70 -14.53 -17.41
N SER A 181 15.47 -15.34 -16.67
CA SER A 181 16.21 -16.46 -17.27
C SER A 181 15.31 -17.56 -17.83
N ASP A 182 14.16 -17.82 -17.20
CA ASP A 182 13.19 -18.82 -17.67
C ASP A 182 12.38 -18.35 -18.89
N VAL A 183 12.27 -17.04 -19.11
CA VAL A 183 11.57 -16.44 -20.27
C VAL A 183 12.47 -16.39 -21.52
N PHE A 184 13.79 -16.26 -21.35
CA PHE A 184 14.76 -16.24 -22.47
C PHE A 184 15.30 -17.63 -22.86
N SER A 185 14.93 -18.70 -22.14
CA SER A 185 15.33 -20.08 -22.46
C SER A 185 14.26 -20.89 -23.22
N LYS A 186 13.20 -20.24 -23.69
CA LYS A 186 12.19 -20.77 -24.62
C LYS A 186 12.24 -20.02 -25.94
#